data_AF-A0A2U3AIZ3-F1
#
_entry.id   AF-A0A2U3AIZ3-F1
#
_cell.length_a   1.000
_cell.length_b   1.000
_cell.length_c   1.000
_cell.angle_alpha   90.00
_cell.angle_beta   90.00
_cell.angle_gamma   90.00
#
_symmetry.space_group_name_H-M   'P 1'
#
loop_
_entity.id
_entity.type
_entity.pdbx_description
1 polymer ?
#
loop_
_entity_poly.entity_id
_entity_poly.type
_entity_poly.pdbx_seq_one_letter_code
_entity_poly.pdbx_strand_id
1 'polypeptide(L)'
;MEQKFKVNQMLTAKNTGFVEKIYAVSKDGQPFDLLEVSLLLHYQVLTMEQLRALIVEHAIDCELHETGHTCRVSLKTTADAEKFIAHIAPLYNQILL
;
A
#
# COMPACT_ATOMS: atom_id res chain seq x y z
N MET A 1 -8.99 5.10 15.09
CA MET A 1 -9.38 5.85 13.88
C MET A 1 -10.35 4.99 13.10
N GLU A 2 -11.44 5.57 12.59
CA GLU A 2 -12.36 4.84 11.71
C GLU A 2 -11.73 4.66 10.32
N GLN A 3 -11.80 3.46 9.75
CA GLN A 3 -11.23 3.19 8.45
C GLN A 3 -12.13 3.74 7.33
N LYS A 4 -11.57 4.57 6.44
CA LYS A 4 -12.28 5.24 5.34
C LYS A 4 -12.31 4.44 4.03
N PHE A 5 -11.87 3.19 4.08
CA PHE A 5 -11.87 2.28 2.95
C PHE A 5 -12.07 0.84 3.41
N LYS A 6 -12.39 -0.05 2.47
CA LYS A 6 -12.45 -1.49 2.66
C LYS A 6 -11.54 -2.18 1.64
N VAL A 7 -10.75 -3.16 2.11
CA VAL A 7 -10.00 -4.06 1.22
C VAL A 7 -10.96 -5.09 0.64
N ASN A 8 -10.97 -5.22 -0.69
CA ASN A 8 -11.86 -6.14 -1.40
C ASN A 8 -11.14 -7.38 -1.92
N GLN A 9 -9.94 -7.21 -2.47
CA GLN A 9 -9.21 -8.30 -3.12
C GLN A 9 -7.71 -8.04 -3.13
N MET A 10 -6.91 -9.10 -3.02
CA MET A 10 -5.47 -9.09 -3.29
C MET A 10 -5.20 -9.87 -4.57
N LEU A 11 -4.32 -9.33 -5.42
CA LEU A 11 -3.85 -9.99 -6.63
C LEU A 11 -2.42 -10.49 -6.39
N THR A 12 -2.26 -11.80 -6.46
CA THR A 12 -0.96 -12.47 -6.35
C THR A 12 -0.49 -12.95 -7.72
N ALA A 13 0.73 -12.59 -8.10
CA ALA A 13 1.37 -13.05 -9.32
C ALA A 13 1.61 -14.56 -9.27
N LYS A 14 1.09 -15.28 -10.26
CA LYS A 14 1.16 -16.76 -10.31
C LYS A 14 2.60 -17.29 -10.37
N ASN A 15 3.52 -16.54 -10.96
CA ASN A 15 4.87 -17.02 -11.26
C ASN A 15 5.87 -16.73 -10.13
N THR A 16 5.61 -15.71 -9.31
CA THR A 16 6.54 -15.24 -8.26
C THR A 16 5.95 -15.40 -6.86
N GLY A 17 4.63 -15.52 -6.73
CA GLY A 17 3.93 -15.50 -5.45
C GLY A 17 3.80 -14.12 -4.83
N PHE A 18 4.25 -13.06 -5.54
CA PHE A 18 4.23 -11.70 -5.01
C PHE A 18 2.82 -11.14 -5.05
N VAL A 19 2.42 -10.39 -4.03
CA VAL A 19 1.21 -9.59 -4.05
C VAL A 19 1.53 -8.27 -4.76
N GLU A 20 0.95 -8.09 -5.95
CA GLU A 20 1.24 -6.96 -6.84
C GLU A 20 0.15 -5.88 -6.78
N LYS A 21 -1.06 -6.22 -6.31
CA LYS A 21 -2.15 -5.26 -6.10
C LYS A 21 -2.98 -5.61 -4.88
N ILE A 22 -3.44 -4.59 -4.18
CA ILE A 22 -4.45 -4.72 -3.13
C ILE A 22 -5.57 -3.74 -3.44
N TYR A 23 -6.65 -4.27 -4.01
CA TYR A 23 -7.83 -3.49 -4.38
C TYR A 23 -8.62 -3.09 -3.15
N ALA A 24 -8.74 -1.78 -2.95
CA ALA A 24 -9.56 -1.18 -1.92
C ALA A 24 -10.62 -0.26 -2.54
N VAL A 25 -11.70 -0.03 -1.79
CA VAL A 25 -12.76 0.91 -2.15
C VAL A 25 -12.97 1.86 -0.99
N SER A 26 -12.93 3.16 -1.26
CA SER A 26 -13.21 4.22 -0.28
C SER A 26 -14.70 4.24 0.10
N LYS A 27 -15.05 4.98 1.16
CA LYS A 27 -16.43 5.11 1.64
C LYS A 27 -17.41 5.64 0.59
N ASP A 28 -16.95 6.49 -0.32
CA ASP A 28 -17.72 7.05 -1.43
C ASP A 28 -17.74 6.14 -2.68
N GLY A 29 -17.15 4.94 -2.60
CA GLY A 29 -17.22 3.92 -3.65
C GLY A 29 -16.10 4.00 -4.69
N GLN A 30 -15.10 4.85 -4.52
CA GLN A 30 -13.99 4.95 -5.47
C GLN A 30 -12.99 3.81 -5.27
N PRO A 31 -12.68 3.01 -6.32
CA PRO A 31 -11.68 1.97 -6.24
C PRO A 31 -10.27 2.55 -6.35
N PHE A 32 -9.33 1.98 -5.59
CA PHE A 32 -7.91 2.33 -5.66
C PHE A 32 -7.03 1.13 -5.27
N ASP A 33 -5.73 1.23 -5.59
CA ASP A 33 -4.73 0.21 -5.25
C ASP A 33 -3.90 0.69 -4.07
N LEU A 34 -3.95 -0.04 -2.95
CA LEU A 34 -3.19 0.33 -1.74
C LEU A 34 -1.68 0.24 -1.93
N LEU A 35 -1.22 -0.55 -2.91
CA LEU A 35 0.21 -0.68 -3.20
C LEU A 35 0.75 0.44 -4.08
N GLU A 36 -0.10 1.31 -4.61
CA GLU A 36 0.29 2.50 -5.35
C GLU A 36 0.49 3.69 -4.39
N VAL A 37 1.64 3.69 -3.70
CA VAL A 37 1.97 4.63 -2.62
C VAL A 37 2.26 6.07 -3.09
N SER A 38 2.25 6.32 -4.40
CA SER A 38 2.39 7.66 -4.98
C SER A 38 1.46 8.69 -4.38
N LEU A 39 0.22 8.31 -4.04
CA LEU A 39 -0.73 9.24 -3.44
C LEU A 39 -0.26 9.70 -2.05
N LEU A 40 0.27 8.79 -1.23
CA LEU A 40 0.79 9.13 0.09
C LEU A 40 2.00 10.07 0.00
N LEU A 41 2.86 9.86 -1.00
CA LEU A 41 4.02 10.72 -1.28
C LEU A 41 3.58 12.09 -1.81
N HIS A 42 2.64 12.12 -2.76
CA HIS A 42 2.16 13.34 -3.42
C HIS A 42 1.49 14.29 -2.42
N TYR A 43 0.64 13.76 -1.54
CA TYR A 43 -0.03 14.54 -0.49
C TYR A 43 0.83 14.75 0.76
N GLN A 44 2.12 14.37 0.71
CA GLN A 44 3.07 14.53 1.82
C GLN A 44 2.62 13.88 3.13
N VAL A 45 1.81 12.81 3.04
CA VAL A 45 1.44 11.99 4.21
C VAL A 45 2.67 11.26 4.75
N LEU A 46 3.58 10.89 3.87
CA LEU A 46 4.88 10.32 4.20
C LEU A 46 5.92 10.65 3.12
N THR A 47 7.20 10.64 3.48
CA THR A 47 8.32 10.70 2.53
C THR A 47 8.81 9.30 2.14
N MET A 48 9.57 9.19 1.05
CA MET A 48 10.18 7.89 0.67
C MET A 48 11.09 7.32 1.75
N GLU A 49 11.77 8.17 2.51
CA GLU A 49 12.60 7.74 3.64
C GLU A 49 11.75 7.15 4.76
N GLN A 50 10.64 7.81 5.11
CA GLN A 50 9.68 7.31 6.10
C GLN A 50 9.01 6.01 5.65
N LEU A 51 8.68 5.87 4.36
CA LEU A 51 8.16 4.62 3.81
C LEU A 51 9.14 3.47 4.05
N ARG A 52 10.41 3.68 3.69
CA ARG A 52 11.47 2.68 3.85
C ARG A 52 11.69 2.36 5.33
N ALA A 53 11.64 3.35 6.22
CA ALA A 53 11.72 3.14 7.65
C ALA A 53 10.59 2.25 8.19
N LEU A 54 9.33 2.50 7.79
CA LEU A 54 8.16 1.69 8.19
C LEU A 54 8.24 0.25 7.67
N ILE A 55 8.71 0.07 6.43
CA ILE A 55 8.92 -1.26 5.83
C ILE A 55 9.92 -2.07 6.68
N VAL A 56 11.03 -1.45 7.08
CA VAL A 56 12.04 -2.08 7.94
C VAL A 56 11.50 -2.32 9.34
N GLU A 57 10.86 -1.33 9.95
CA GLU A 57 10.30 -1.40 11.31
C GLU A 57 9.30 -2.56 11.46
N HIS A 58 8.45 -2.76 10.47
CA HIS A 58 7.42 -3.80 10.49
C HIS A 58 7.86 -5.11 9.81
N ALA A 59 9.13 -5.23 9.43
CA ALA A 59 9.70 -6.40 8.75
C ALA A 59 8.83 -6.85 7.56
N ILE A 60 8.52 -5.91 6.67
CA ILE A 60 7.76 -6.15 5.45
C ILE A 60 8.76 -6.44 4.32
N ASP A 61 8.72 -7.64 3.76
CA ASP A 61 9.56 -7.95 2.59
C ASP A 61 8.85 -7.51 1.30
N CYS A 62 9.48 -6.58 0.58
CA CYS A 62 8.87 -5.96 -0.59
C CYS A 62 9.91 -5.44 -1.58
N GLU A 63 9.45 -5.23 -2.82
CA GLU A 63 10.16 -4.49 -3.86
C GLU A 63 9.47 -3.15 -4.10
N LEU A 64 10.28 -2.09 -4.17
CA LEU A 64 9.81 -0.75 -4.53
C LEU A 64 10.12 -0.51 -6.00
N HIS A 65 9.08 -0.19 -6.77
CA HIS A 65 9.17 0.11 -8.19
C HIS A 65 8.85 1.59 -8.40
N GLU A 66 9.88 2.38 -8.69
CA GLU A 66 9.76 3.81 -8.95
C GLU A 66 9.81 4.05 -10.48
N THR A 67 8.77 4.66 -11.04
CA THR A 67 8.64 4.99 -12.46
C THR A 67 8.13 6.43 -12.63
N GLY A 68 9.06 7.37 -12.81
CA GLY A 68 8.74 8.80 -12.88
C GLY A 68 8.12 9.28 -11.56
N HIS A 69 6.87 9.73 -11.59
CA HIS A 69 6.10 10.14 -10.41
C HIS A 69 5.32 8.99 -9.75
N THR A 70 5.44 7.78 -10.31
CA THR A 70 4.75 6.59 -9.80
C THR A 70 5.69 5.80 -8.88
N CYS A 71 5.20 5.40 -7.72
CA CYS A 71 5.85 4.47 -6.81
C CYS A 71 4.84 3.39 -6.44
N ARG A 72 5.17 2.14 -6.79
CA ARG A 72 4.40 0.95 -6.44
C ARG A 72 5.24 0.02 -5.57
N VAL A 73 4.58 -0.65 -4.64
CA VAL A 73 5.15 -1.71 -3.80
C VAL A 73 4.69 -3.07 -4.33
N SER A 74 5.59 -4.04 -4.45
CA SER A 74 5.25 -5.45 -4.64
C SER A 74 5.67 -6.20 -3.39
N LEU A 75 4.78 -6.97 -2.78
CA LEU A 75 5.04 -7.63 -1.50
C LEU A 75 5.36 -9.10 -1.74
N LYS A 76 6.37 -9.65 -1.07
CA LYS A 76 6.82 -11.02 -1.38
C LYS A 76 5.83 -12.10 -0.95
N THR A 77 5.09 -11.87 0.13
CA THR A 77 4.13 -12.86 0.66
C THR A 77 2.81 -12.21 1.08
N THR A 78 1.78 -13.04 1.25
CA THR A 78 0.51 -12.61 1.85
C THR A 78 0.69 -12.07 3.27
N ALA A 79 1.62 -12.62 4.06
CA ALA A 79 1.90 -12.14 5.41
C ALA A 79 2.50 -10.72 5.38
N ASP A 80 3.33 -10.40 4.37
CA ASP A 80 3.82 -9.03 4.15
C ASP A 80 2.69 -8.08 3.76
N ALA A 81 1.71 -8.56 2.99
CA ALA A 81 0.51 -7.79 2.66
C ALA A 81 -0.36 -7.50 3.88
N GLU A 82 -0.53 -8.45 4.79
CA GLU A 82 -1.27 -8.24 6.03
C GLU A 82 -0.58 -7.18 6.91
N LYS A 83 0.75 -7.25 7.04
CA LYS A 83 1.53 -6.21 7.74
C LYS A 83 1.41 -4.84 7.08
N PHE A 84 1.50 -4.78 5.75
CA PHE A 84 1.32 -3.53 5.00
C PHE A 84 -0.07 -2.93 5.24
N ILE A 85 -1.12 -3.76 5.18
CA ILE A 85 -2.51 -3.34 5.45
C ILE A 85 -2.67 -2.86 6.90
N ALA A 86 -2.00 -3.49 7.87
CA ALA A 86 -2.10 -3.11 9.27
C ALA A 86 -1.37 -1.80 9.60
N HIS A 87 -0.19 -1.58 9.00
CA HIS A 87 0.72 -0.52 9.45
C HIS A 87 0.84 0.67 8.48
N ILE A 88 0.72 0.44 7.17
CA ILE A 88 0.92 1.50 6.16
C ILE A 88 -0.41 1.93 5.54
N ALA A 89 -1.32 0.99 5.23
CA ALA A 89 -2.61 1.33 4.63
C ALA A 89 -3.49 2.31 5.45
N PRO A 90 -3.45 2.37 6.80
CA PRO A 90 -4.23 3.34 7.56
C PRO A 90 -3.88 4.81 7.24
N LEU A 91 -2.68 5.07 6.69
CA LEU A 91 -2.24 6.41 6.29
C LEU A 91 -3.12 6.99 5.18
N TYR A 92 -3.74 6.15 4.34
CA TYR A 92 -4.69 6.60 3.31
C TYR A 92 -5.92 7.30 3.90
N ASN A 93 -6.28 7.06 5.17
CA ASN A 93 -7.40 7.76 5.81
C ASN A 93 -7.18 9.29 5.91
N GLN A 94 -5.94 9.77 5.76
CA GLN A 94 -5.61 11.19 5.75
C GLN A 94 -5.94 11.88 4.42
N ILE A 95 -5.99 11.12 3.32
CA ILE A 95 -6.27 11.64 1.96
C ILE A 95 -7.67 11.28 1.46
N LEU A 96 -8.22 10.16 1.93
CA LEU A 96 -9.57 9.74 1.56
C LEU A 96 -10.58 10.63 2.28
N LEU A 97 -11.54 11.15 1.52
CA LEU A 97 -12.62 12.00 2.02
C LEU A 97 -13.70 11.13 2.69
#